data_AF-A0A8J2PBT6-F1
#
_entry.id   AF-A0A8J2PBT6-F1
#
_cell.length_a   1.000
_cell.length_b   1.000
_cell.length_c   1.000
_cell.angle_alpha   90.00
_cell.angle_beta   90.00
_cell.angle_gamma   90.00
#
_symmetry.space_group_name_H-M   'P 1'
#
loop_
_entity.id
_entity.type
_entity.pdbx_description
1 polymer ?
#
loop_
_entity_poly.entity_id
_entity_poly.type
_entity_poly.pdbx_seq_one_letter_code
_entity_poly.pdbx_strand_id
1 'polypeptide(L)'
;PSQCNDTEDSEDSGSDDEQCSFNENDNDSDDRLYSGSKISLPESKVLILAFIHRYSLSKRAAESLQHLINFHVPVGINLQTSSYKIGNYLPKVNDFSSRHYYCSVCCCYLKSETELTCESCKDKPLADLTHHNFFLTFNLRSSLKLVLQSSEVQKHFRKSSKNSPHILTENISDITDGENYKKLKIKFPNFSCLLNTDGIAVFNSSNYQLWPVFASVNELPYAMRRKHTLICGLWFGTQKPNFSTFFTPVVKMFNDLQINGVHWNLMGTNIISKVVFPIMVCDSPARSGAIGM
;
A
#
# COMPACT_ATOMS: atom_id res chain seq x y z
N PRO A 1 -20.83 42.05 4.29
CA PRO A 1 -21.93 41.78 3.34
C PRO A 1 -21.48 42.12 1.92
N SER A 2 -20.99 41.10 1.22
CA SER A 2 -20.59 41.19 -0.18
C SER A 2 -20.66 39.77 -0.73
N GLN A 3 -21.72 39.53 -1.48
CA GLN A 3 -21.97 38.34 -2.28
C GLN A 3 -20.92 38.26 -3.38
N CYS A 4 -20.37 37.06 -3.60
CA CYS A 4 -19.92 36.63 -4.92
C CYS A 4 -20.54 35.25 -5.17
N ASN A 5 -21.62 35.25 -5.93
CA ASN A 5 -22.05 34.09 -6.71
C ASN A 5 -21.03 33.92 -7.83
N ASP A 6 -20.43 32.74 -7.95
CA ASP A 6 -19.92 32.26 -9.22
C ASP A 6 -20.35 30.79 -9.37
N THR A 7 -21.09 30.62 -10.45
CA THR A 7 -21.74 29.47 -11.05
C THR A 7 -21.05 28.12 -10.88
N GLU A 8 -21.87 27.16 -10.45
CA GLU A 8 -21.64 25.73 -10.41
C GLU A 8 -21.46 25.16 -11.83
N ASP A 9 -20.30 24.57 -12.11
CA ASP A 9 -20.15 23.57 -13.16
C ASP A 9 -20.69 22.24 -12.61
N SER A 10 -21.85 21.85 -13.12
CA SER A 10 -22.57 20.62 -12.85
C SER A 10 -21.76 19.40 -13.32
N GLU A 11 -21.17 18.66 -12.38
CA GLU A 11 -20.68 17.31 -12.62
C GLU A 11 -21.79 16.27 -12.34
N ASP A 12 -21.99 15.47 -13.38
CA ASP A 12 -22.97 14.42 -13.63
C ASP A 12 -23.20 13.45 -12.45
N SER A 13 -24.46 13.37 -12.01
CA SER A 13 -24.95 12.49 -10.95
C SER A 13 -25.45 11.18 -11.56
N GLY A 14 -24.51 10.29 -11.90
CA GLY A 14 -24.80 8.91 -12.24
C GLY A 14 -24.99 8.04 -10.99
N SER A 15 -26.23 7.99 -10.48
CA SER A 15 -26.67 6.99 -9.51
C SER A 15 -26.92 5.68 -10.26
N ASP A 16 -26.07 4.67 -10.05
CA ASP A 16 -26.34 3.28 -10.45
C ASP A 16 -25.92 2.35 -9.31
N ASP A 17 -26.82 2.21 -8.33
CA ASP A 17 -26.80 1.13 -7.33
C ASP A 17 -27.28 -0.17 -8.00
N GLU A 18 -26.36 -0.93 -8.59
CA GLU A 18 -26.59 -2.35 -8.86
C GLU A 18 -25.81 -3.22 -7.86
N GLN A 19 -26.50 -3.64 -6.81
CA GLN A 19 -26.06 -4.73 -5.93
C GLN A 19 -26.01 -6.04 -6.73
N CYS A 20 -24.81 -6.54 -7.01
CA CYS A 20 -24.62 -7.94 -7.40
C CYS A 20 -24.22 -8.74 -6.16
N SER A 21 -25.19 -9.44 -5.56
CA SER A 21 -24.95 -10.47 -4.57
C SER A 21 -24.35 -11.72 -5.23
N PHE A 22 -23.22 -12.20 -4.71
CA PHE A 22 -22.70 -13.52 -5.07
C PHE A 22 -23.32 -14.55 -4.12
N ASN A 23 -24.17 -15.42 -4.67
CA ASN A 23 -24.52 -16.68 -4.05
C ASN A 23 -23.44 -17.70 -4.40
N GLU A 24 -22.71 -18.16 -3.40
CA GLU A 24 -21.85 -19.34 -3.51
C GLU A 24 -22.74 -20.57 -3.67
N ASN A 25 -22.80 -21.11 -4.89
CA ASN A 25 -23.16 -22.49 -5.12
C ASN A 25 -22.22 -23.04 -6.18
N ASP A 26 -21.30 -23.90 -5.74
CA ASP A 26 -20.49 -24.78 -6.56
C ASP A 26 -21.37 -25.50 -7.58
N ASN A 27 -21.19 -25.18 -8.85
CA ASN A 27 -21.46 -26.09 -9.97
C ASN A 27 -20.54 -25.72 -11.13
N ASP A 28 -19.90 -26.76 -11.65
CA ASP A 28 -18.89 -26.81 -12.72
C ASP A 28 -19.44 -26.34 -14.08
N SER A 29 -19.78 -25.04 -14.18
CA SER A 29 -20.14 -24.40 -15.43
C SER A 29 -18.98 -23.56 -15.95
N ASP A 30 -18.47 -23.94 -17.13
CA ASP A 30 -17.41 -23.32 -17.94
C ASP A 30 -17.28 -21.80 -17.68
N ASP A 31 -16.35 -21.42 -16.78
CA ASP A 31 -16.13 -20.06 -16.26
C ASP A 31 -15.46 -19.14 -17.31
N ARG A 32 -15.74 -19.41 -18.59
CA ARG A 32 -15.18 -18.75 -19.76
C ARG A 32 -15.92 -17.45 -20.04
N LEU A 33 -15.22 -16.52 -20.70
CA LEU A 33 -15.78 -15.23 -21.10
C LEU A 33 -17.08 -15.39 -21.92
N TYR A 34 -17.12 -16.40 -22.79
CA TYR A 34 -18.29 -16.91 -23.49
C TYR A 34 -17.99 -18.33 -23.98
N SER A 35 -19.02 -19.07 -24.39
CA SER A 35 -18.85 -20.42 -24.95
C SER A 35 -17.84 -20.44 -26.10
N GLY A 36 -16.79 -21.26 -25.96
CA GLY A 36 -15.71 -21.36 -26.96
C GLY A 36 -14.60 -20.32 -26.83
N SER A 37 -14.67 -19.41 -25.86
CA SER A 37 -13.56 -18.51 -25.53
C SER A 37 -12.34 -19.29 -25.00
N LYS A 38 -11.14 -18.77 -25.23
CA LYS A 38 -9.89 -19.33 -24.66
C LYS A 38 -9.65 -18.90 -23.22
N ILE A 39 -10.35 -17.87 -22.77
CA ILE A 39 -10.10 -17.18 -21.49
C ILE A 39 -11.40 -16.96 -20.73
N SER A 40 -11.29 -16.85 -19.41
CA SER A 40 -12.35 -16.45 -18.49
C SER A 40 -12.60 -14.95 -18.50
N LEU A 41 -13.73 -14.53 -17.93
CA LEU A 41 -14.06 -13.12 -17.75
C LEU A 41 -13.01 -12.38 -16.88
N PRO A 42 -12.55 -12.91 -15.72
CA PRO A 42 -11.46 -12.31 -14.95
C PRO A 42 -10.15 -12.22 -15.73
N GLU A 43 -9.76 -13.27 -16.45
CA GLU A 43 -8.53 -13.27 -17.27
C GLU A 43 -8.57 -12.19 -18.34
N SER A 44 -9.70 -12.06 -19.06
CA SER A 44 -9.89 -11.00 -20.05
C SER A 44 -9.73 -9.61 -19.43
N LYS A 45 -10.33 -9.37 -18.27
CA LYS A 45 -10.21 -8.11 -17.55
C LYS A 45 -8.76 -7.82 -17.14
N VAL A 46 -8.04 -8.80 -16.61
CA VAL A 46 -6.61 -8.66 -16.24
C VAL A 46 -5.75 -8.35 -17.47
N LEU A 47 -5.99 -8.99 -18.62
CA LEU A 47 -5.23 -8.74 -19.85
C LEU A 47 -5.43 -7.32 -20.40
N ILE A 48 -6.67 -6.82 -20.38
CA ILE A 48 -6.99 -5.45 -20.78
C ILE A 48 -6.25 -4.45 -19.89
N LEU A 49 -6.24 -4.70 -18.58
CA LEU A 49 -5.52 -3.86 -17.61
C LEU A 49 -4.01 -3.92 -17.80
N ALA A 50 -3.46 -5.11 -18.04
CA ALA A 50 -2.05 -5.29 -18.33
C ALA A 50 -1.64 -4.50 -19.59
N PHE A 51 -2.50 -4.47 -20.61
CA PHE A 51 -2.30 -3.66 -21.81
C PHE A 51 -2.32 -2.15 -21.51
N ILE A 52 -3.36 -1.67 -20.82
CA ILE A 52 -3.48 -0.25 -20.40
C ILE A 52 -2.22 0.19 -19.64
N HIS A 53 -1.76 -0.61 -18.69
CA HIS A 53 -0.57 -0.33 -17.89
C HIS A 53 0.72 -0.41 -18.70
N ARG A 54 0.88 -1.44 -19.55
CA ARG A 54 2.07 -1.64 -20.39
C ARG A 54 2.34 -0.45 -21.31
N TYR A 55 1.28 0.20 -21.79
CA TYR A 55 1.36 1.31 -22.73
C TYR A 55 0.99 2.67 -22.12
N SER A 56 0.81 2.75 -20.80
CA SER A 56 0.47 3.98 -20.07
C SER A 56 -0.69 4.75 -20.72
N LEU A 57 -1.75 4.03 -21.12
CA LEU A 57 -2.88 4.67 -21.80
C LEU A 57 -3.54 5.71 -20.89
N SER A 58 -3.94 6.84 -21.49
CA SER A 58 -4.74 7.84 -20.78
C SER A 58 -6.10 7.27 -20.38
N LYS A 59 -6.75 7.85 -19.37
CA LYS A 59 -8.11 7.44 -18.93
C LYS A 59 -9.08 7.35 -20.12
N ARG A 60 -9.10 8.39 -20.98
CA ARG A 60 -9.92 8.42 -22.19
C ARG A 60 -9.58 7.30 -23.18
N ALA A 61 -8.29 7.02 -23.38
CA ALA A 61 -7.86 5.94 -24.28
C ALA A 61 -8.21 4.55 -23.71
N ALA A 62 -8.09 4.36 -22.40
CA ALA A 62 -8.51 3.14 -21.70
C ALA A 62 -10.03 2.92 -21.81
N GLU A 63 -10.84 3.96 -21.58
CA GLU A 63 -12.30 3.92 -21.75
C GLU A 63 -12.69 3.63 -23.20
N SER A 64 -12.01 4.26 -24.17
CA SER A 64 -12.27 4.01 -25.60
C SER A 64 -11.91 2.57 -26.00
N LEU A 65 -10.77 2.06 -25.54
CA LEU A 65 -10.35 0.67 -25.75
C LEU A 65 -11.38 -0.30 -25.18
N GLN A 66 -11.90 -0.02 -24.00
CA GLN A 66 -12.90 -0.84 -23.36
C GLN A 66 -14.24 -0.85 -24.10
N HIS A 67 -14.70 0.31 -24.55
CA HIS A 67 -15.88 0.39 -25.43
C HIS A 67 -15.67 -0.40 -26.71
N LEU A 68 -14.50 -0.25 -27.35
CA LEU A 68 -14.16 -1.01 -28.56
C LEU A 68 -14.24 -2.51 -28.31
N ILE A 69 -13.64 -3.00 -27.22
CA ILE A 69 -13.68 -4.43 -26.88
C ILE A 69 -15.11 -4.90 -26.56
N ASN A 70 -15.92 -4.07 -25.90
CA ASN A 70 -17.34 -4.40 -25.65
C ASN A 70 -18.13 -4.61 -26.95
N PHE A 71 -17.79 -3.93 -28.05
CA PHE A 71 -18.40 -4.19 -29.36
C PHE A 71 -17.98 -5.53 -29.99
N HIS A 72 -16.88 -6.14 -29.53
CA HIS A 72 -16.37 -7.41 -30.06
C HIS A 72 -16.85 -8.63 -29.27
N VAL A 73 -17.54 -8.44 -28.14
CA VAL A 73 -18.06 -9.56 -27.32
C VAL A 73 -19.57 -9.74 -27.52
N PRO A 74 -20.09 -10.97 -27.30
CA PRO A 74 -21.52 -11.23 -27.37
C PRO A 74 -22.36 -10.31 -26.46
N VAL A 75 -23.58 -10.05 -26.90
CA VAL A 75 -24.56 -9.25 -26.15
C VAL A 75 -24.80 -9.88 -24.76
N GLY A 76 -24.77 -9.05 -23.73
CA GLY A 76 -24.93 -9.47 -22.33
C GLY A 76 -23.61 -9.62 -21.57
N ILE A 77 -22.45 -9.59 -22.24
CA ILE A 77 -21.14 -9.62 -21.57
C ILE A 77 -20.63 -8.19 -21.36
N ASN A 78 -20.38 -7.85 -20.10
CA ASN A 78 -19.87 -6.52 -19.73
C ASN A 78 -18.39 -6.57 -19.31
N LEU A 79 -17.52 -6.06 -20.19
CA LEU A 79 -16.09 -5.90 -19.93
C LEU A 79 -15.73 -4.51 -19.38
N GLN A 80 -16.70 -3.70 -18.96
CA GLN A 80 -16.45 -2.43 -18.27
C GLN A 80 -15.74 -2.64 -16.92
N THR A 81 -14.42 -2.51 -16.95
CA THR A 81 -13.58 -2.13 -15.82
C THR A 81 -13.34 -0.64 -15.88
N SER A 82 -14.16 0.16 -15.19
CA SER A 82 -13.69 1.49 -14.81
C SER A 82 -12.41 1.31 -13.99
N SER A 83 -11.49 2.28 -14.03
CA SER A 83 -10.30 2.26 -13.17
C SER A 83 -10.64 2.03 -11.69
N TYR A 84 -11.87 2.38 -11.29
CA TYR A 84 -12.42 2.19 -9.95
C TYR A 84 -12.93 0.76 -9.68
N LYS A 85 -13.48 0.07 -10.68
CA LYS A 85 -13.99 -1.32 -10.54
C LYS A 85 -12.88 -2.39 -10.64
N ILE A 86 -11.64 -1.98 -10.93
CA ILE A 86 -10.43 -2.84 -10.95
C ILE A 86 -10.20 -3.53 -9.60
N GLY A 87 -10.44 -2.82 -8.50
CA GLY A 87 -10.21 -3.34 -7.15
C GLY A 87 -11.04 -4.59 -6.82
N ASN A 88 -12.14 -4.81 -7.53
CA ASN A 88 -13.03 -5.96 -7.32
C ASN A 88 -12.53 -7.25 -7.99
N TYR A 89 -11.62 -7.14 -8.96
CA TYR A 89 -11.04 -8.29 -9.69
C TYR A 89 -9.61 -8.61 -9.26
N LEU A 90 -8.95 -7.69 -8.58
CA LEU A 90 -7.71 -7.97 -7.87
C LEU A 90 -8.06 -8.70 -6.55
N PRO A 91 -7.16 -9.54 -6.00
CA PRO A 91 -7.34 -10.08 -4.65
C PRO A 91 -7.74 -8.93 -3.72
N LYS A 92 -8.78 -9.13 -2.91
CA LYS A 92 -9.40 -8.07 -2.09
C LYS A 92 -8.31 -7.20 -1.47
N VAL A 93 -8.34 -5.90 -1.77
CA VAL A 93 -7.36 -4.91 -1.27
C VAL A 93 -7.22 -4.93 0.26
N ASN A 94 -8.25 -5.43 0.96
CA ASN A 94 -8.25 -5.69 2.40
C ASN A 94 -7.17 -6.68 2.87
N ASP A 95 -6.68 -7.58 2.01
CA ASP A 95 -5.58 -8.50 2.39
C ASP A 95 -4.22 -7.78 2.45
N PHE A 96 -4.11 -6.66 1.74
CA PHE A 96 -2.88 -5.89 1.59
C PHE A 96 -2.87 -4.58 2.36
N SER A 97 -4.03 -4.05 2.75
CA SER A 97 -4.13 -2.79 3.50
C SER A 97 -5.28 -2.77 4.49
N SER A 98 -5.04 -2.10 5.61
CA SER A 98 -6.03 -1.83 6.65
C SER A 98 -6.39 -0.37 6.65
N ARG A 99 -7.69 -0.08 6.74
CA ARG A 99 -8.21 1.27 6.89
C ARG A 99 -8.31 1.64 8.36
N HIS A 100 -7.88 2.84 8.69
CA HIS A 100 -7.90 3.38 10.05
C HIS A 100 -8.59 4.72 10.07
N TYR A 101 -9.53 4.90 10.99
CA TYR A 101 -10.39 6.09 11.06
C TYR A 101 -9.96 7.00 12.21
N TYR A 102 -10.15 8.30 12.04
CA TYR A 102 -9.84 9.29 13.06
C TYR A 102 -10.89 10.40 13.14
N CYS A 103 -11.04 10.98 14.33
CA CYS A 103 -11.97 12.09 14.56
C CYS A 103 -11.57 13.32 13.73
N SER A 104 -12.52 13.92 13.01
CA SER A 104 -12.28 15.13 12.21
C SER A 104 -11.94 16.37 13.05
N VAL A 105 -12.31 16.39 14.33
CA VAL A 105 -12.11 17.54 15.23
C VAL A 105 -10.78 17.44 15.98
N CYS A 106 -10.54 16.36 16.72
CA CYS A 106 -9.35 16.21 17.56
C CYS A 106 -8.26 15.31 16.96
N CYS A 107 -8.51 14.68 15.82
CA CYS A 107 -7.63 13.71 15.17
C CYS A 107 -7.31 12.45 16.00
N CYS A 108 -8.03 12.16 17.09
CA CYS A 108 -7.85 10.92 17.84
C CYS A 108 -8.30 9.69 17.03
N TYR A 109 -7.59 8.58 17.21
CA TYR A 109 -7.88 7.29 16.59
C TYR A 109 -9.26 6.76 17.01
N LEU A 110 -10.05 6.24 16.06
CA LEU A 110 -11.36 5.62 16.30
C LEU A 110 -11.25 4.10 16.27
N LYS A 111 -11.86 3.41 17.25
CA LYS A 111 -11.68 1.96 17.47
C LYS A 111 -12.36 1.08 16.41
N SER A 112 -13.45 1.54 15.79
CA SER A 112 -14.13 0.80 14.74
C SER A 112 -14.88 1.73 13.78
N GLU A 113 -15.30 1.17 12.64
CA GLU A 113 -16.22 1.81 11.69
C GLU A 113 -17.59 2.10 12.30
N THR A 114 -17.98 1.34 13.33
CA THR A 114 -19.32 1.35 13.92
C THR A 114 -19.40 2.11 15.25
N GLU A 115 -18.29 2.21 15.99
CA GLU A 115 -18.18 2.99 17.23
C GLU A 115 -17.61 4.37 16.92
N LEU A 116 -18.50 5.23 16.44
CA LEU A 116 -18.21 6.54 15.90
C LEU A 116 -18.06 7.63 16.98
N THR A 117 -18.36 7.32 18.25
CA THR A 117 -18.26 8.31 19.33
C THR A 117 -16.80 8.54 19.71
N CYS A 118 -16.29 9.74 19.48
CA CYS A 118 -14.97 10.12 19.95
C CYS A 118 -14.98 10.27 21.48
N GLU A 119 -14.29 9.37 22.20
CA GLU A 119 -14.21 9.40 23.67
C GLU A 119 -13.60 10.72 24.20
N SER A 120 -12.71 11.35 23.44
CA SER A 120 -12.03 12.60 23.82
C SER A 120 -12.90 13.85 23.64
N CYS A 121 -13.71 13.91 22.59
CA CYS A 121 -14.55 15.08 22.31
C CYS A 121 -15.97 14.95 22.89
N LYS A 122 -16.44 13.73 23.19
CA LYS A 122 -17.82 13.40 23.61
C LYS A 122 -18.94 13.89 22.67
N ASP A 123 -18.60 14.59 21.59
CA ASP A 123 -19.50 14.94 20.51
C ASP A 123 -19.77 13.73 19.62
N LYS A 124 -21.04 13.61 19.20
CA LYS A 124 -21.39 12.74 18.08
C LYS A 124 -20.63 13.27 16.85
N PRO A 125 -19.93 12.43 16.07
CA PRO A 125 -19.45 12.90 14.78
C PRO A 125 -20.65 13.42 14.01
N LEU A 126 -20.53 14.64 13.47
CA LEU A 126 -21.54 15.19 12.58
C LEU A 126 -21.91 14.11 11.55
N ALA A 127 -23.20 13.88 11.45
CA ALA A 127 -23.83 12.82 10.68
C ALA A 127 -23.73 13.07 9.16
N ASP A 128 -22.51 13.13 8.62
CA ASP A 128 -22.23 12.99 7.19
C ASP A 128 -21.31 11.78 6.98
N LEU A 129 -21.96 10.62 6.92
CA LEU A 129 -21.38 9.27 6.87
C LEU A 129 -20.70 8.92 5.54
N THR A 130 -20.59 9.86 4.59
CA THR A 130 -20.05 9.62 3.24
C THR A 130 -18.56 9.92 3.09
N HIS A 131 -17.94 10.65 4.03
CA HIS A 131 -16.52 11.01 3.98
C HIS A 131 -15.83 10.92 5.34
N HIS A 132 -15.76 9.71 5.90
CA HIS A 132 -14.95 9.49 7.10
C HIS A 132 -13.49 9.80 6.82
N ASN A 133 -12.86 10.58 7.68
CA ASN A 133 -11.43 10.81 7.66
C ASN A 133 -10.69 9.50 7.98
N PHE A 134 -9.88 9.02 7.04
CA PHE A 134 -9.14 7.77 7.20
C PHE A 134 -7.72 7.86 6.65
N PHE A 135 -6.90 6.92 7.09
CA PHE A 135 -5.59 6.64 6.51
C PHE A 135 -5.44 5.13 6.32
N LEU A 136 -4.39 4.73 5.61
CA LEU A 136 -4.11 3.34 5.30
C LEU A 136 -2.83 2.87 5.97
N THR A 137 -2.82 1.62 6.44
CA THR A 137 -1.58 0.86 6.65
C THR A 137 -1.53 -0.30 5.69
N PHE A 138 -0.33 -0.73 5.30
CA PHE A 138 -0.15 -1.83 4.37
C PHE A 138 0.47 -3.02 5.08
N ASN A 139 0.12 -4.24 4.67
CA ASN A 139 0.59 -5.49 5.25
C ASN A 139 2.08 -5.70 4.97
N LEU A 140 2.93 -5.08 5.80
CA LEU A 140 4.37 -5.08 5.60
C LEU A 140 4.98 -6.49 5.70
N ARG A 141 4.40 -7.39 6.51
CA ARG A 141 4.84 -8.79 6.59
C ARG A 141 4.73 -9.48 5.23
N SER A 142 3.59 -9.37 4.58
CA SER A 142 3.36 -9.95 3.25
C SER A 142 4.26 -9.30 2.19
N SER A 143 4.38 -7.97 2.22
CA SER A 143 5.24 -7.24 1.28
C SER A 143 6.73 -7.61 1.43
N LEU A 144 7.23 -7.72 2.66
CA LEU A 144 8.59 -8.19 2.94
C LEU A 144 8.79 -9.62 2.44
N LYS A 145 7.84 -10.52 2.69
CA LYS A 145 7.90 -11.89 2.18
C LYS A 145 8.04 -11.92 0.66
N LEU A 146 7.26 -11.12 -0.07
CA LEU A 146 7.35 -11.03 -1.53
C LEU A 146 8.72 -10.51 -1.99
N VAL A 147 9.27 -9.48 -1.33
CA VAL A 147 10.63 -8.97 -1.64
C VAL A 147 11.67 -10.06 -1.41
N LEU A 148 11.64 -10.71 -0.25
CA LEU A 148 12.58 -11.77 0.13
C LEU A 148 12.48 -12.98 -0.80
N GLN A 149 11.29 -13.28 -1.33
CA GLN A 149 11.06 -14.37 -2.28
C GLN A 149 11.38 -14.01 -3.74
N SER A 150 11.68 -12.75 -4.04
CA SER A 150 12.03 -12.35 -5.40
C SER A 150 13.31 -13.03 -5.90
N SER A 151 13.35 -13.39 -7.19
CA SER A 151 14.46 -14.16 -7.77
C SER A 151 15.81 -13.43 -7.67
N GLU A 152 15.80 -12.11 -7.76
CA GLU A 152 16.99 -11.26 -7.62
C GLU A 152 17.53 -11.27 -6.19
N VAL A 153 16.67 -11.08 -5.20
CA VAL A 153 17.03 -11.09 -3.76
C VAL A 153 17.50 -12.48 -3.33
N GLN A 154 16.80 -13.54 -3.76
CA GLN A 154 17.22 -14.92 -3.52
C GLN A 154 18.61 -15.22 -4.11
N LYS A 155 18.88 -14.75 -5.34
CA LYS A 155 20.21 -14.87 -5.96
C LYS A 155 21.27 -14.09 -5.17
N HIS A 156 20.93 -12.90 -4.67
CA HIS A 156 21.83 -12.11 -3.85
C HIS A 156 22.25 -12.86 -2.57
N PHE A 157 21.29 -13.32 -1.76
CA PHE A 157 21.62 -14.04 -0.53
C PHE A 157 22.34 -15.37 -0.77
N ARG A 158 22.05 -16.08 -1.87
CA ARG A 158 22.80 -17.27 -2.29
C ARG A 158 24.27 -16.97 -2.59
N LYS A 159 24.57 -15.84 -3.23
CA LYS A 159 25.95 -15.42 -3.52
C LYS A 159 26.66 -15.00 -2.23
N SER A 160 26.00 -14.19 -1.41
CA SER A 160 26.54 -13.72 -0.13
C SER A 160 26.80 -14.86 0.85
N SER A 161 26.01 -15.93 0.84
CA SER A 161 26.25 -17.13 1.68
C SER A 161 27.45 -17.97 1.23
N LYS A 162 27.83 -17.93 -0.06
CA LYS A 162 28.98 -18.68 -0.60
C LYS A 162 30.29 -17.93 -0.43
N ASN A 163 30.23 -16.61 -0.36
CA ASN A 163 31.38 -15.76 -0.10
C ASN A 163 31.51 -15.60 1.43
N SER A 164 32.40 -16.39 2.06
CA SER A 164 32.76 -16.25 3.49
C SER A 164 33.27 -14.84 3.81
N PRO A 165 33.28 -14.46 5.11
CA PRO A 165 32.78 -13.18 5.59
C PRO A 165 33.52 -11.99 4.97
N HIS A 166 32.81 -10.86 4.87
CA HIS A 166 33.38 -9.53 4.68
C HIS A 166 34.84 -9.49 5.17
N ILE A 167 35.77 -9.48 4.22
CA ILE A 167 37.10 -8.96 4.47
C ILE A 167 36.82 -7.60 5.11
N LEU A 168 37.30 -7.41 6.34
CA LEU A 168 37.23 -6.14 7.06
C LEU A 168 38.08 -5.15 6.26
N THR A 169 37.52 -4.64 5.17
CA THR A 169 38.09 -3.50 4.49
C THR A 169 37.76 -2.31 5.36
N GLU A 170 38.78 -1.52 5.73
CA GLU A 170 38.61 -0.26 6.47
C GLU A 170 37.72 0.76 5.72
N ASN A 171 37.38 0.46 4.46
CA ASN A 171 36.50 1.27 3.63
C ASN A 171 35.04 1.10 4.03
N ILE A 172 34.42 2.21 4.44
CA ILE A 172 32.96 2.33 4.59
C ILE A 172 32.36 2.46 3.19
N SER A 173 31.59 1.45 2.77
CA SER A 173 30.95 1.42 1.45
C SER A 173 29.43 1.53 1.53
N ASP A 174 28.84 1.13 2.65
CA ASP A 174 27.40 1.10 2.85
C ASP A 174 27.00 1.43 4.30
N ILE A 175 25.70 1.65 4.54
CA ILE A 175 25.14 1.96 5.85
C ILE A 175 25.43 0.87 6.89
N THR A 176 25.51 -0.38 6.45
CA THR A 176 25.79 -1.55 7.29
C THR A 176 27.24 -1.58 7.82
N ASP A 177 28.15 -0.84 7.17
CA ASP A 177 29.57 -0.79 7.56
C ASP A 177 29.81 0.19 8.72
N GLY A 178 28.87 1.10 8.98
CA GLY A 178 28.99 2.11 10.03
C GLY A 178 29.09 1.52 11.43
N GLU A 179 29.93 2.10 12.28
CA GLU A 179 30.15 1.60 13.65
C GLU A 179 28.87 1.53 14.49
N ASN A 180 28.02 2.56 14.39
CA ASN A 180 26.74 2.59 15.10
C ASN A 180 25.77 1.53 14.58
N TYR A 181 25.80 1.22 13.28
CA TYR A 181 25.00 0.14 12.73
C TYR A 181 25.49 -1.22 13.25
N LYS A 182 26.81 -1.44 13.28
CA LYS A 182 27.42 -2.67 13.81
C LYS A 182 27.05 -2.94 15.28
N LYS A 183 26.81 -1.90 16.09
CA LYS A 183 26.33 -2.03 17.48
C LYS A 183 24.95 -2.70 17.60
N LEU A 184 24.13 -2.66 16.53
CA LEU A 184 22.82 -3.32 16.49
C LEU A 184 22.92 -4.86 16.46
N LYS A 185 24.10 -5.41 16.12
CA LYS A 185 24.37 -6.86 16.09
C LYS A 185 23.36 -7.67 15.25
N ILE A 186 22.83 -7.06 14.18
CA ILE A 186 21.97 -7.74 13.21
C ILE A 186 22.79 -8.85 12.55
N LYS A 187 22.30 -10.09 12.58
CA LYS A 187 22.90 -11.22 11.87
C LYS A 187 21.87 -11.85 10.95
N PHE A 188 22.29 -12.17 9.73
CA PHE A 188 21.49 -12.98 8.82
C PHE A 188 21.01 -14.26 9.53
N PRO A 189 19.74 -14.67 9.38
CA PRO A 189 18.75 -14.17 8.42
C PRO A 189 17.92 -12.97 8.89
N ASN A 190 18.26 -12.30 10.00
CA ASN A 190 17.54 -11.11 10.44
C ASN A 190 17.96 -9.87 9.66
N PHE A 191 17.06 -8.90 9.61
CA PHE A 191 17.23 -7.70 8.80
C PHE A 191 16.94 -6.44 9.59
N SER A 192 17.41 -5.31 9.09
CA SER A 192 16.93 -4.01 9.53
C SER A 192 16.34 -3.22 8.36
N CYS A 193 15.44 -2.29 8.68
CA CYS A 193 14.83 -1.40 7.70
C CYS A 193 15.13 0.06 8.03
N LEU A 194 15.46 0.83 6.99
CA LEU A 194 15.44 2.28 7.03
C LEU A 194 14.02 2.76 6.71
N LEU A 195 13.47 3.58 7.59
CA LEU A 195 12.19 4.25 7.40
C LEU A 195 12.40 5.62 6.76
N ASN A 196 11.50 5.98 5.86
CA ASN A 196 11.45 7.33 5.29
C ASN A 196 10.01 7.86 5.30
N THR A 197 9.80 9.11 5.70
CA THR A 197 8.49 9.76 5.63
C THR A 197 8.66 11.21 5.23
N ASP A 198 7.83 11.67 4.29
CA ASP A 198 7.82 13.06 3.83
C ASP A 198 6.43 13.42 3.27
N GLY A 199 6.10 14.71 3.26
CA GLY A 199 4.87 15.24 2.69
C GLY A 199 5.01 15.50 1.19
N ILE A 200 4.14 14.89 0.39
CA ILE A 200 4.10 15.04 -1.07
C ILE A 200 2.84 15.84 -1.44
N ALA A 201 3.00 16.98 -2.10
CA ALA A 201 1.87 17.69 -2.68
C ALA A 201 1.35 16.95 -3.92
N VAL A 202 0.06 16.64 -3.96
CA VAL A 202 -0.55 15.89 -5.09
C VAL A 202 -1.02 16.83 -6.19
N PHE A 203 -1.48 18.01 -5.80
CA PHE A 203 -2.04 19.00 -6.72
C PHE A 203 -1.35 20.34 -6.51
N ASN A 204 -1.07 21.04 -7.62
CA ASN A 204 -0.41 22.35 -7.57
C ASN A 204 -1.32 23.45 -7.01
N SER A 205 -2.64 23.25 -7.02
CA SER A 205 -3.66 24.24 -6.65
C SER A 205 -4.44 23.90 -5.38
N SER A 206 -4.20 22.74 -4.76
CA SER A 206 -4.90 22.35 -3.53
C SER A 206 -3.89 22.05 -2.42
N ASN A 207 -4.29 22.31 -1.18
CA ASN A 207 -3.48 21.98 0.01
C ASN A 207 -3.49 20.48 0.34
N TYR A 208 -3.98 19.61 -0.56
CA TYR A 208 -4.05 18.18 -0.34
C TYR A 208 -2.67 17.53 -0.46
N GLN A 209 -2.27 16.80 0.57
CA GLN A 209 -0.96 16.18 0.71
C GLN A 209 -1.08 14.68 0.95
N LEU A 210 -0.10 13.92 0.45
CA LEU A 210 0.14 12.54 0.82
C LEU A 210 1.34 12.48 1.77
N TRP A 211 1.22 11.63 2.78
CA TRP A 211 2.28 11.37 3.75
C TRP A 211 2.50 9.85 3.82
N PRO A 212 3.30 9.30 2.88
CA PRO A 212 3.69 7.90 2.91
C PRO A 212 4.78 7.65 3.96
N VAL A 213 4.68 6.50 4.63
CA VAL A 213 5.79 5.91 5.38
C VAL A 213 6.36 4.78 4.54
N PHE A 214 7.61 4.92 4.11
CA PHE A 214 8.34 3.90 3.36
C PHE A 214 9.30 3.12 4.25
N ALA A 215 9.60 1.88 3.86
CA ALA A 215 10.65 1.04 4.44
C ALA A 215 11.55 0.44 3.36
N SER A 216 12.85 0.36 3.64
CA SER A 216 13.84 -0.31 2.77
C SER A 216 14.75 -1.22 3.57
N VAL A 217 14.95 -2.46 3.11
CA VAL A 217 15.81 -3.46 3.78
C VAL A 217 17.29 -3.10 3.62
N ASN A 218 17.98 -2.81 4.72
CA ASN A 218 19.35 -2.30 4.70
C ASN A 218 20.37 -3.34 4.20
N GLU A 219 20.15 -4.62 4.48
CA GLU A 219 21.03 -5.72 4.05
C GLU A 219 20.96 -6.03 2.55
N LEU A 220 20.07 -5.38 1.79
CA LEU A 220 20.08 -5.45 0.33
C LEU A 220 21.04 -4.41 -0.25
N PRO A 221 21.68 -4.66 -1.41
CA PRO A 221 22.45 -3.64 -2.13
C PRO A 221 21.58 -2.44 -2.52
N TYR A 222 22.18 -1.25 -2.62
CA TYR A 222 21.49 0.01 -2.91
C TYR A 222 20.47 -0.06 -4.07
N ALA A 223 20.88 -0.63 -5.22
CA ALA A 223 20.01 -0.77 -6.38
C ALA A 223 18.76 -1.61 -6.09
N MET A 224 18.90 -2.68 -5.30
CA MET A 224 17.77 -3.51 -4.88
C MET A 224 16.90 -2.80 -3.84
N ARG A 225 17.48 -2.04 -2.88
CA ARG A 225 16.70 -1.23 -1.93
C ARG A 225 15.75 -0.27 -2.65
N ARG A 226 16.27 0.45 -3.65
CA ARG A 226 15.51 1.42 -4.45
C ARG A 226 14.38 0.77 -5.23
N LYS A 227 14.63 -0.43 -5.77
CA LYS A 227 13.63 -1.18 -6.54
C LYS A 227 12.56 -1.84 -5.67
N HIS A 228 12.92 -2.22 -4.44
CA HIS A 228 12.07 -2.94 -3.49
C HIS A 228 11.66 -2.09 -2.28
N THR A 229 11.54 -0.77 -2.46
CA THR A 229 11.04 0.12 -1.40
C THR A 229 9.58 -0.22 -1.11
N LEU A 230 9.26 -0.46 0.15
CA LEU A 230 7.94 -0.86 0.62
C LEU A 230 7.18 0.34 1.18
N ILE A 231 5.85 0.33 1.03
CA ILE A 231 4.96 1.28 1.68
C ILE A 231 4.40 0.61 2.94
N CYS A 232 4.51 1.29 4.08
CA CYS A 232 4.04 0.83 5.39
C CYS A 232 2.70 1.48 5.77
N GLY A 233 2.53 2.74 5.41
CA GLY A 233 1.32 3.51 5.67
C GLY A 233 1.22 4.71 4.75
N LEU A 234 0.00 5.21 4.60
CA LEU A 234 -0.32 6.37 3.78
C LEU A 234 -1.40 7.18 4.46
N TRP A 235 -1.03 8.38 4.89
CA TRP A 235 -1.97 9.41 5.29
C TRP A 235 -2.23 10.35 4.11
N PHE A 236 -3.45 10.85 3.99
CA PHE A 236 -3.82 11.79 2.95
C PHE A 236 -4.88 12.76 3.47
N GLY A 237 -4.81 14.01 3.03
CA GLY A 237 -5.74 15.03 3.47
C GLY A 237 -5.21 16.44 3.25
N THR A 238 -6.00 17.43 3.64
CA THR A 238 -5.65 18.86 3.53
C THR A 238 -4.72 19.35 4.63
N GLN A 239 -4.44 18.51 5.62
CA GLN A 239 -3.58 18.81 6.77
C GLN A 239 -2.54 17.71 6.96
N LYS A 240 -1.44 18.08 7.63
CA LYS A 240 -0.40 17.14 8.07
C LYS A 240 -1.00 16.08 8.98
N PRO A 241 -0.42 14.87 9.01
CA PRO A 241 -0.90 13.82 9.88
C PRO A 241 -0.80 14.23 11.35
N ASN A 242 -1.83 13.86 12.13
CA ASN A 242 -1.60 13.67 13.55
C ASN A 242 -0.70 12.44 13.70
N PHE A 243 0.59 12.70 13.90
CA PHE A 243 1.61 11.67 13.91
C PHE A 243 1.27 10.59 14.95
N SER A 244 0.85 10.94 16.17
CA SER A 244 0.48 9.98 17.24
C SER A 244 -0.58 8.99 16.77
N THR A 245 -1.66 9.49 16.17
CA THR A 245 -2.73 8.65 15.62
C THR A 245 -2.25 7.81 14.44
N PHE A 246 -1.49 8.41 13.52
CA PHE A 246 -1.04 7.74 12.30
C PHE A 246 -0.02 6.63 12.57
N PHE A 247 0.96 6.90 13.42
CA PHE A 247 2.05 5.97 13.71
C PHE A 247 1.68 4.88 14.70
N THR A 248 0.62 5.04 15.50
CA THR A 248 0.17 3.99 16.44
C THR A 248 0.02 2.61 15.77
N PRO A 249 -0.77 2.45 14.69
CA PRO A 249 -0.88 1.16 14.01
C PRO A 249 0.41 0.77 13.25
N VAL A 250 1.18 1.74 12.74
CA VAL A 250 2.44 1.50 12.02
C VAL A 250 3.52 0.93 12.95
N VAL A 251 3.70 1.52 14.12
CA VAL A 251 4.65 1.06 15.16
C VAL A 251 4.21 -0.30 15.70
N LYS A 252 2.91 -0.53 15.89
CA LYS A 252 2.39 -1.85 16.28
C LYS A 252 2.81 -2.94 15.26
N MET A 253 2.70 -2.64 13.98
CA MET A 253 3.15 -3.55 12.91
C MET A 253 4.67 -3.77 12.94
N PHE A 254 5.47 -2.73 13.20
CA PHE A 254 6.93 -2.86 13.31
C PHE A 254 7.33 -3.71 14.52
N ASN A 255 6.69 -3.50 15.67
CA ASN A 255 6.92 -4.29 16.88
C ASN A 255 6.57 -5.77 16.66
N ASP A 256 5.47 -6.05 15.96
CA ASP A 256 5.08 -7.39 15.58
C ASP A 256 6.14 -8.07 14.68
N LEU A 257 6.69 -7.34 13.70
CA LEU A 257 7.80 -7.86 12.86
C LEU A 257 9.11 -8.06 13.63
N GLN A 258 9.37 -7.25 14.65
CA GLN A 258 10.54 -7.40 15.51
C GLN A 258 10.42 -8.62 16.43
N ILE A 259 9.21 -8.93 16.92
CA ILE A 259 8.96 -10.05 17.84
C ILE A 259 8.77 -11.35 17.07
N ASN A 260 7.83 -11.36 16.13
CA ASN A 260 7.32 -12.56 15.45
C ASN A 260 7.96 -12.79 14.06
N GLY A 261 8.58 -11.75 13.48
CA GLY A 261 9.28 -11.87 12.20
C GLY A 261 8.39 -12.12 10.99
N VAL A 262 9.06 -12.44 9.87
CA VAL A 262 8.48 -12.80 8.58
C VAL A 262 8.86 -14.23 8.25
N HIS A 263 7.89 -15.04 7.85
CA HIS A 263 8.11 -16.41 7.38
C HIS A 263 8.35 -16.39 5.86
N TRP A 264 9.47 -16.98 5.43
CA TRP A 264 9.83 -17.05 4.01
C TRP A 264 10.68 -18.27 3.71
N ASN A 265 10.83 -18.58 2.43
CA ASN A 265 11.62 -19.71 1.96
C ASN A 265 12.97 -19.20 1.44
N LEU A 266 14.06 -19.76 1.96
CA LEU A 266 15.41 -19.54 1.49
C LEU A 266 15.98 -20.88 1.04
N MET A 267 16.21 -21.02 -0.27
CA MET A 267 16.83 -22.22 -0.86
C MET A 267 16.12 -23.54 -0.51
N GLY A 268 14.79 -23.53 -0.40
CA GLY A 268 14.00 -24.70 -0.01
C GLY A 268 13.74 -24.81 1.50
N THR A 269 14.46 -24.05 2.33
CA THR A 269 14.27 -24.06 3.79
C THR A 269 13.33 -22.93 4.22
N ASN A 270 12.32 -23.26 5.00
CA ASN A 270 11.46 -22.24 5.63
C ASN A 270 12.17 -21.66 6.85
N ILE A 271 12.31 -20.33 6.87
CA ILE A 271 12.98 -19.59 7.92
C ILE A 271 12.12 -18.42 8.39
N ILE A 272 12.37 -17.98 9.62
CA ILE A 272 11.74 -16.81 10.23
C ILE A 272 12.83 -15.75 10.42
N SER A 273 12.60 -14.58 9.84
CA SER A 273 13.50 -13.43 9.98
C SER A 273 12.84 -12.35 10.81
N LYS A 274 13.48 -11.96 11.91
CA LYS A 274 13.10 -10.76 12.66
C LYS A 274 13.56 -9.53 11.91
N VAL A 275 12.75 -8.47 11.98
CA VAL A 275 13.04 -7.19 11.32
C VAL A 275 12.99 -6.08 12.35
N VAL A 276 14.05 -5.28 12.41
CA VAL A 276 14.10 -4.11 13.30
C VAL A 276 14.18 -2.81 12.48
N PHE A 277 13.81 -1.69 13.09
CA PHE A 277 13.64 -0.41 12.41
C PHE A 277 14.49 0.68 13.09
N PRO A 278 15.82 0.61 12.99
CA PRO A 278 16.73 1.41 13.81
C PRO A 278 16.92 2.84 13.29
N ILE A 279 16.50 3.11 12.06
CA ILE A 279 16.80 4.36 11.34
C ILE A 279 15.53 4.90 10.73
N MET A 280 15.25 6.17 11.00
CA MET A 280 14.19 6.93 10.34
C MET A 280 14.76 8.23 9.78
N VAL A 281 14.50 8.46 8.50
CA VAL A 281 14.79 9.71 7.80
C VAL A 281 13.48 10.46 7.62
N CYS A 282 13.42 11.69 8.13
CA CYS A 282 12.22 12.51 8.08
C CYS A 282 12.58 13.99 8.28
N ASP A 283 11.69 14.89 7.85
CA ASP A 283 11.83 16.32 8.07
C ASP A 283 11.65 16.70 9.56
N SER A 284 12.02 17.92 9.94
CA SER A 284 11.91 18.37 11.35
C SER A 284 10.50 18.25 11.94
N PRO A 285 9.43 18.65 11.23
CA PRO A 285 8.05 18.41 11.67
C PRO A 285 7.72 16.94 11.94
N ALA A 286 8.02 16.03 11.00
CA ALA A 286 7.75 14.61 11.17
C ALA A 286 8.59 14.00 12.29
N ARG A 287 9.86 14.41 12.41
CA ARG A 287 10.74 14.00 13.49
C ARG A 287 10.20 14.38 14.87
N SER A 288 9.69 15.61 15.02
CA SER A 288 9.09 16.07 16.28
C SER A 288 7.88 15.22 16.67
N GLY A 289 7.07 14.82 15.69
CA GLY A 289 5.96 13.90 15.91
C GLY A 289 6.45 12.51 16.30
N ALA A 290 7.41 11.96 15.57
CA ALA A 290 7.89 10.58 15.72
C ALA A 290 8.70 10.34 17.00
N ILE A 291 9.43 11.34 17.52
CA ILE A 291 10.22 11.20 18.76
C ILE A 291 9.34 11.21 20.03
N GLY A 292 8.14 11.79 19.97
CA GLY A 292 7.21 11.88 21.10
C GLY A 292 6.35 10.64 21.32
N MET A 293 6.66 9.51 20.66
CA MET A 293 5.87 8.28 20.62
C MET A 293 6.53 7.11 21.34
#